data_AF-A0A929UX90-F1
#
_entry.id   AF-A0A929UX90-F1
#
_cell.length_a   1.000
_cell.length_b   1.000
_cell.length_c   1.000
_cell.angle_alpha   90.00
_cell.angle_beta   90.00
_cell.angle_gamma   90.00
#
_symmetry.space_group_name_H-M   'P 1'
#
loop_
_entity.id
_entity.type
_entity.pdbx_description
1 polymer ?
#
loop_
_entity_poly.entity_id
_entity_poly.type
_entity_poly.pdbx_seq_one_letter_code
_entity_poly.pdbx_strand_id
1 'polypeptide(L)'
;MEITYRQEGDYLIPNLVRKKQPEEPLTMYGRMYERYLEEYGGALYDIYLLDGTLKQRCLDKQEEARKMEETLMDQMAKDEGVTWQLRHEDPLGWAQRMYNIQNRAREIVREEVIYKK
;
A
#
# COMPACT_ATOMS: atom_id res chain seq x y z
N MET A 1 18.63 -21.74 1.02
CA MET A 1 17.44 -22.45 1.50
C MET A 1 17.84 -23.88 1.73
N GLU A 2 17.77 -24.38 2.96
CA GLU A 2 17.87 -25.81 3.21
C GLU A 2 16.47 -26.41 2.99
N ILE A 3 16.37 -27.32 2.03
CA ILE A 3 15.12 -28.05 1.78
C ILE A 3 15.15 -29.27 2.71
N THR A 4 14.20 -29.33 3.65
CA THR A 4 14.02 -30.50 4.51
C THR A 4 13.05 -31.46 3.84
N TYR A 5 13.14 -32.75 4.17
CA TYR A 5 12.30 -33.78 3.58
C TYR A 5 11.54 -34.52 4.67
N ARG A 6 10.31 -34.96 4.36
CA ARG A 6 9.56 -35.92 5.17
C ARG A 6 9.43 -37.23 4.42
N GLN A 7 9.49 -38.34 5.14
CA GLN A 7 9.34 -39.66 4.55
C GLN A 7 7.86 -40.07 4.55
N GLU A 8 7.34 -40.45 3.39
CA GLU A 8 6.00 -40.99 3.19
C GLU A 8 6.14 -42.32 2.44
N GLY A 9 6.09 -43.43 3.19
CA GLY A 9 6.43 -44.75 2.68
C GLY A 9 7.89 -44.82 2.20
N ASP A 10 8.06 -45.18 0.93
CA ASP A 10 9.39 -45.32 0.29
C ASP A 10 9.90 -44.02 -0.34
N TYR A 11 9.14 -42.91 -0.24
CA TYR A 11 9.46 -41.64 -0.88
C TYR A 11 9.84 -40.56 0.12
N LEU A 12 10.83 -39.74 -0.26
CA LEU A 12 11.18 -38.49 0.43
C LEU A 12 10.47 -37.33 -0.26
N ILE A 13 9.51 -36.72 0.43
CA ILE A 13 8.76 -35.57 -0.04
C ILE A 13 9.40 -34.30 0.52
N PRO A 14 9.78 -33.32 -0.32
CA PRO A 14 10.32 -32.06 0.16
C PRO A 14 9.25 -31.27 0.94
N ASN A 15 9.64 -30.73 2.08
CA ASN A 15 8.81 -29.85 2.88
C ASN A 15 8.84 -28.45 2.26
N LEU A 16 7.75 -28.10 1.58
CA LEU A 16 7.56 -26.78 1.01
C LEU A 16 7.11 -25.80 2.11
N VAL A 17 8.08 -25.10 2.70
CA VAL A 17 7.81 -24.04 3.68
C VAL A 17 7.84 -22.69 2.97
N ARG A 18 6.75 -21.92 3.08
CA ARG A 18 6.75 -20.53 2.57
C ARG A 18 7.76 -19.70 3.35
N LYS A 19 8.48 -18.82 2.67
CA LYS A 19 9.29 -17.78 3.34
C LYS A 19 8.41 -17.00 4.31
N LYS A 20 8.94 -16.69 5.50
CA LYS A 20 8.24 -15.83 6.45
C LYS A 20 8.01 -14.47 5.79
N GLN A 21 6.74 -14.09 5.66
CA GLN A 21 6.35 -12.78 5.14
C GLN A 21 6.11 -11.82 6.31
N PRO A 22 6.15 -10.49 6.06
CA PRO A 22 5.74 -9.51 7.05
C PRO A 22 4.32 -9.82 7.56
N GLU A 23 4.07 -9.65 8.85
CA GLU A 23 2.75 -9.89 9.44
C GLU A 23 1.79 -8.70 9.23
N GLU A 24 2.34 -7.52 8.94
CA GLU A 24 1.58 -6.28 8.75
C GLU A 24 0.50 -6.42 7.67
N PRO A 25 -0.72 -5.90 7.91
CA PRO A 25 -1.79 -5.94 6.92
C PRO A 25 -1.60 -4.88 5.83
N LEU A 26 -2.03 -5.23 4.60
CA LEU A 26 -2.13 -4.27 3.51
C LEU A 26 -3.40 -3.42 3.67
N THR A 27 -3.23 -2.10 3.65
CA THR A 27 -4.29 -1.10 3.59
C THR A 27 -4.77 -0.92 2.14
N MET A 28 -5.57 0.13 1.89
CA MET A 28 -6.06 0.47 0.55
C MET A 28 -4.92 0.59 -0.48
N TYR A 29 -3.86 1.35 -0.18
CA TYR A 29 -2.76 1.57 -1.12
C TYR A 29 -1.95 0.30 -1.40
N GLY A 30 -1.65 -0.49 -0.37
CA GLY A 30 -0.94 -1.76 -0.54
C GLY A 30 -1.70 -2.71 -1.44
N ARG A 31 -3.03 -2.80 -1.29
CA ARG A 31 -3.90 -3.61 -2.15
C ARG A 31 -4.06 -3.06 -3.56
N MET A 32 -4.09 -1.73 -3.72
CA MET A 32 -4.13 -1.10 -5.04
C MET A 32 -2.85 -1.41 -5.83
N TYR A 33 -1.68 -1.32 -5.18
CA TYR A 33 -0.40 -1.64 -5.82
C TYR A 33 -0.26 -3.13 -6.13
N GLU A 34 -0.72 -4.01 -5.23
CA GLU A 34 -0.77 -5.45 -5.49
C GLU A 34 -1.58 -5.78 -6.75
N ARG A 35 -2.79 -5.22 -6.88
CA ARG A 35 -3.64 -5.40 -8.08
C ARG A 35 -3.00 -4.80 -9.33
N TYR A 36 -2.38 -3.63 -9.21
CA TYR A 36 -1.68 -3.02 -10.34
C TYR A 36 -0.56 -3.91 -10.86
N LEU A 37 0.23 -4.52 -9.96
CA LEU A 37 1.27 -5.46 -10.35
C LEU A 37 0.68 -6.74 -10.97
N GLU A 38 -0.42 -7.26 -10.44
CA GLU A 38 -1.09 -8.43 -10.99
C GLU A 38 -1.62 -8.19 -12.42
N GLU A 39 -2.22 -7.03 -12.68
CA GLU A 39 -2.80 -6.70 -13.98
C GLU A 39 -1.77 -6.21 -15.01
N TYR A 40 -0.77 -5.43 -14.59
CA TYR A 40 0.14 -4.71 -15.49
C TYR A 40 1.63 -4.96 -15.24
N GLY A 41 1.98 -5.59 -14.12
CA GLY A 41 3.38 -5.81 -13.72
C GLY A 41 4.08 -6.93 -14.50
N GLY A 42 3.33 -7.85 -15.12
CA GLY A 42 3.86 -8.94 -15.93
C GLY A 42 4.98 -9.70 -15.20
N ALA A 43 6.16 -9.80 -15.83
CA ALA A 43 7.31 -10.49 -15.26
C ALA A 43 7.76 -9.94 -13.90
N LEU A 44 7.54 -8.66 -13.61
CA LEU A 44 7.93 -8.06 -12.33
C LEU A 44 7.12 -8.65 -11.17
N TYR A 45 5.82 -8.89 -11.39
CA TYR A 45 4.96 -9.54 -10.41
C TYR A 45 5.44 -10.97 -10.14
N ASP A 46 5.72 -11.73 -11.20
CA ASP A 46 6.22 -13.12 -11.08
C ASP A 46 7.53 -13.19 -10.30
N ILE A 47 8.47 -12.28 -10.57
CA ILE A 47 9.74 -12.19 -9.85
C ILE A 47 9.48 -11.95 -8.36
N TYR A 48 8.65 -10.96 -8.00
CA TYR A 48 8.35 -10.67 -6.60
C TYR A 48 7.60 -11.80 -5.89
N LEU A 49 6.73 -12.51 -6.61
CA LEU A 49 5.99 -13.65 -6.09
C LEU A 49 6.93 -14.83 -5.81
N LEU A 50 7.79 -15.17 -6.77
CA LEU A 50 8.77 -16.27 -6.64
C LEU A 50 9.83 -15.97 -5.58
N ASP A 51 10.28 -14.72 -5.50
CA ASP A 51 11.20 -14.28 -4.46
C ASP A 51 10.52 -14.18 -3.09
N GLY A 52 9.18 -14.23 -3.03
CA GLY A 52 8.41 -14.08 -1.80
C GLY A 52 8.51 -12.67 -1.19
N THR A 53 8.91 -11.67 -1.98
CA THR A 53 9.09 -10.27 -1.56
C THR A 53 7.90 -9.39 -1.91
N LEU A 54 6.92 -9.88 -2.67
CA LEU A 54 5.73 -9.14 -3.10
C LEU A 54 5.06 -8.37 -1.96
N LYS A 55 4.77 -9.04 -0.84
CA LYS A 55 4.11 -8.39 0.31
C LYS A 55 4.95 -7.24 0.89
N GLN A 56 6.27 -7.41 0.99
CA GLN A 56 7.17 -6.36 1.47
C GLN A 56 7.14 -5.15 0.52
N ARG A 57 7.19 -5.38 -0.80
CA ARG A 57 7.12 -4.29 -1.79
C ARG A 57 5.81 -3.53 -1.71
N CYS A 58 4.69 -4.22 -1.51
CA CYS A 58 3.40 -3.57 -1.31
C CYS A 58 3.37 -2.72 -0.02
N LEU A 59 4.01 -3.17 1.06
CA LEU A 59 4.14 -2.39 2.30
C LEU A 59 5.03 -1.15 2.12
N ASP A 60 6.15 -1.28 1.42
CA ASP A 60 7.04 -0.15 1.13
C ASP A 60 6.28 0.95 0.35
N LYS A 61 5.52 0.54 -0.68
CA LYS A 61 4.69 1.45 -1.49
C LYS A 61 3.51 2.04 -0.72
N GLN A 62 2.90 1.26 0.16
CA GLN A 62 1.86 1.75 1.06
C GLN A 62 2.38 2.86 1.98
N GLU A 63 3.58 2.70 2.54
CA GLU A 63 4.18 3.68 3.42
C GLU A 63 4.55 4.97 2.67
N GLU A 64 5.08 4.83 1.45
CA GLU A 64 5.33 5.95 0.55
C GLU A 64 4.04 6.73 0.25
N ALA A 65 2.97 6.02 -0.13
CA ALA A 65 1.66 6.59 -0.43
C ALA A 65 1.07 7.33 0.79
N ARG A 66 1.18 6.74 1.98
CA ARG A 66 0.69 7.34 3.22
C ARG A 66 1.40 8.65 3.54
N LYS A 67 2.74 8.67 3.49
CA LYS A 67 3.53 9.89 3.74
C LYS A 67 3.20 11.01 2.76
N MET A 68 3.00 10.65 1.49
CA MET A 68 2.63 11.61 0.46
C MET A 68 1.20 12.16 0.69
N GLU A 69 0.22 11.31 1.01
CA GLU A 69 -1.14 11.75 1.34
C GLU A 69 -1.13 12.72 2.53
N GLU A 70 -0.44 12.38 3.62
CA GLU A 70 -0.30 13.23 4.81
C GLU A 70 0.32 14.59 4.44
N THR A 71 1.40 14.60 3.65
CA THR A 71 2.07 15.84 3.21
C THR A 71 1.18 16.71 2.33
N LEU A 72 0.47 16.11 1.36
CA LEU A 72 -0.43 16.82 0.45
C LEU A 72 -1.63 17.38 1.21
N MET A 73 -2.21 16.61 2.13
CA MET A 73 -3.31 17.08 2.97
C MET A 73 -2.90 18.29 3.81
N ASP A 74 -1.71 18.27 4.42
CA ASP A 74 -1.19 19.39 5.21
C ASP A 74 -0.95 20.64 4.37
N GLN A 75 -0.43 20.48 3.15
CA GLN A 75 -0.22 21.59 2.23
C GLN A 75 -1.55 22.20 1.79
N MET A 76 -2.48 21.38 1.29
CA MET A 76 -3.79 21.84 0.83
C MET A 76 -4.63 22.45 1.97
N ALA A 77 -4.56 21.91 3.18
CA ALA A 77 -5.25 22.47 4.34
C ALA A 77 -4.73 23.85 4.71
N LYS A 78 -3.42 24.09 4.59
CA LYS A 78 -2.82 25.42 4.79
C LYS A 78 -3.24 26.39 3.70
N ASP A 79 -3.19 25.96 2.44
CA ASP A 79 -3.53 26.80 1.29
C ASP A 79 -5.02 27.20 1.27
N GLU A 80 -5.90 26.28 1.67
CA GLU A 80 -7.35 26.51 1.73
C GLU A 80 -7.83 27.12 3.07
N GLY A 81 -6.90 27.39 4.00
CA GLY A 81 -7.20 28.00 5.29
C GLY A 81 -8.12 27.13 6.17
N VAL A 82 -8.04 25.80 6.06
CA VAL A 82 -8.83 24.87 6.85
C VAL A 82 -8.22 24.76 8.25
N THR A 83 -8.62 25.67 9.14
CA THR A 83 -8.06 25.79 10.49
C THR A 83 -8.94 25.16 11.57
N TRP A 84 -8.36 25.03 12.77
CA TRP A 84 -9.10 24.65 13.97
C TRP A 84 -10.21 25.63 14.36
N GLN A 85 -10.10 26.90 13.98
CA GLN A 85 -11.14 27.90 14.20
C GLN A 85 -12.37 27.58 13.35
N LEU A 86 -12.16 27.29 12.06
CA LEU A 86 -13.23 26.86 11.15
C LEU A 86 -13.93 25.59 11.67
N ARG A 87 -13.18 24.66 12.29
CA ARG A 87 -13.77 23.46 12.89
C ARG A 87 -14.74 23.76 14.05
N HIS A 88 -14.53 24.82 14.80
CA HIS A 88 -15.42 25.21 15.91
C HIS A 88 -16.62 26.03 15.42
N GLU A 89 -16.41 26.89 14.43
CA GLU A 89 -17.45 27.77 13.88
C GLU A 89 -18.41 27.03 12.94
N ASP A 90 -17.88 26.17 12.07
CA ASP A 90 -18.64 25.34 11.14
C ASP A 90 -18.02 23.93 11.02
N PRO A 91 -18.39 23.02 11.94
CA PRO A 91 -17.89 21.65 11.94
C PRO A 91 -18.20 20.88 10.64
N LEU A 92 -19.36 21.14 10.01
CA LEU A 92 -19.79 20.45 8.80
C LEU A 92 -19.03 20.96 7.57
N GLY A 93 -18.90 22.29 7.42
CA GLY A 93 -18.09 22.88 6.35
C GLY A 93 -16.62 22.52 6.47
N TRP A 94 -16.08 22.46 7.69
CA TRP A 94 -14.73 21.95 7.93
C TRP A 94 -14.58 20.50 7.48
N ALA A 95 -15.51 19.62 7.88
CA ALA A 95 -15.46 18.21 7.49
C ALA A 95 -15.58 18.03 5.96
N GLN A 96 -16.44 18.80 5.31
CA GLN A 96 -16.59 18.78 3.85
C GLN A 96 -15.31 19.21 3.13
N ARG A 97 -14.66 20.30 3.59
CA ARG A 97 -13.39 20.76 3.00
C ARG A 97 -12.26 19.75 3.22
N MET A 98 -12.11 19.23 4.43
CA MET A 98 -11.14 18.18 4.72
C MET A 98 -11.36 16.92 3.87
N TYR A 99 -12.61 16.54 3.64
CA TYR A 99 -12.95 15.41 2.79
C TYR A 99 -12.57 15.66 1.32
N ASN A 100 -12.85 16.86 0.80
CA ASN A 100 -12.44 17.25 -0.56
C ASN A 100 -10.92 17.26 -0.73
N ILE A 101 -10.19 17.79 0.26
CA ILE A 101 -8.72 17.78 0.30
C ILE A 101 -8.20 16.35 0.29
N GLN A 102 -8.74 15.49 1.16
CA GLN A 102 -8.34 14.08 1.22
C GLN A 102 -8.58 13.36 -0.11
N ASN A 103 -9.72 13.58 -0.77
CA ASN A 103 -9.99 12.96 -2.06
C ASN A 103 -8.99 13.41 -3.13
N ARG A 104 -8.69 14.71 -3.22
CA ARG A 104 -7.69 15.24 -4.15
C ARG A 104 -6.28 14.71 -3.86
N ALA A 105 -5.89 14.64 -2.59
CA ALA A 105 -4.61 14.06 -2.19
C ALA A 105 -4.52 12.58 -2.60
N ARG A 106 -5.57 11.80 -2.38
CA ARG A 106 -5.64 10.38 -2.79
C ARG A 106 -5.53 10.19 -4.29
N GLU A 107 -6.18 11.04 -5.09
CA GLU A 107 -6.07 10.99 -6.55
C GLU A 107 -4.63 11.19 -7.00
N ILE A 108 -3.94 12.21 -6.48
CA ILE A 108 -2.53 12.48 -6.80
C ILE A 108 -1.65 11.30 -6.38
N VAL A 109 -1.83 10.77 -5.17
CA VAL A 109 -1.04 9.63 -4.67
C VAL A 109 -1.22 8.38 -5.52
N ARG A 110 -2.44 8.09 -5.99
CA ARG A 110 -2.69 6.93 -6.85
C ARG A 110 -1.91 7.03 -8.16
N GLU A 111 -1.91 8.19 -8.79
CA GLU A 111 -1.17 8.40 -10.04
C GLU A 111 0.35 8.39 -9.81
N GLU A 112 0.84 9.06 -8.76
CA GLU A 112 2.29 9.26 -8.55
C GLU A 112 3.00 8.07 -7.89
N VAL A 113 2.32 7.32 -7.03
CA VAL A 113 2.94 6.25 -6.23
C VAL A 113 2.56 4.86 -6.72
N ILE A 114 1.29 4.67 -7.13
CA ILE A 114 0.75 3.35 -7.43
C ILE A 114 0.87 3.01 -8.93
N TYR A 115 0.39 3.89 -9.81
CA TYR A 115 0.29 3.62 -11.25
C TYR A 115 1.46 4.16 -12.08
N LYS A 116 2.40 4.86 -11.44
CA LYS A 116 3.59 5.38 -12.09
C LYS A 116 4.47 4.23 -12.62
N LYS A 117 4.80 4.28 -13.91
CA LYS A 117 5.70 3.34 -14.58
C LYS A 117 7.16 3.66 -14.33
#